data_AF-A0A8D0L5Y1-F1
#
_entry.id   AF-A0A8D0L5Y1-F1
#
_cell.length_a   1.000
_cell.length_b   1.000
_cell.length_c   1.000
_cell.angle_alpha   90.00
_cell.angle_beta   90.00
_cell.angle_gamma   90.00
#
_symmetry.space_group_name_H-M   'P 1'
#
loop_
_entity.id
_entity.type
_entity.pdbx_description
1 polymer ?
#
loop_
_entity_poly.entity_id
_entity_poly.type
_entity_poly.pdbx_seq_one_letter_code
_entity_poly.pdbx_strand_id
1 'polypeptide(L)' 'MEKCVQARERLETCTARVLSRSRTEETCTEELFDFLHARDHCVAHKLFKSVK' A
#
# COMPACT_ATOMS: atom_id res chain seq x y z
N MET A 1 -6.63 -6.24 10.59
CA MET A 1 -5.29 -6.38 9.96
C MET A 1 -5.34 -7.03 8.58
N GLU A 2 -6.31 -7.89 8.27
CA GLU A 2 -6.40 -8.57 6.96
C GLU A 2 -6.41 -7.61 5.76
N LYS A 3 -7.13 -6.48 5.84
CA LYS A 3 -7.17 -5.47 4.76
C LYS A 3 -5.79 -4.86 4.44
N CYS A 4 -4.93 -4.67 5.44
CA CYS A 4 -3.59 -4.11 5.22
C CYS A 4 -2.66 -5.12 4.54
N VAL A 5 -2.78 -6.41 4.91
CA VAL A 5 -1.99 -7.50 4.32
C VAL A 5 -2.40 -7.72 2.87
N GLN A 6 -3.70 -7.77 2.60
CA GLN A 6 -4.23 -7.91 1.24
C GLN A 6 -3.87 -6.71 0.34
N ALA A 7 -3.96 -5.47 0.85
CA ALA A 7 -3.57 -4.29 0.09
C ALA A 7 -2.06 -4.29 -0.23
N ARG A 8 -1.23 -4.76 0.71
CA ARG A 8 0.21 -4.94 0.47
C ARG A 8 0.49 -5.98 -0.62
N GLU A 9 -0.15 -7.14 -0.56
CA GLU A 9 0.04 -8.20 -1.57
C GLU A 9 -0.33 -7.73 -2.98
N ARG A 10 -1.39 -6.93 -3.10
CA ARG A 10 -1.78 -6.30 -4.37
C ARG A 10 -0.73 -5.30 -4.86
N LEU A 11 -0.22 -4.45 -3.97
CA LEU A 11 0.85 -3.51 -4.29
C LEU A 11 2.13 -4.22 -4.76
N GLU A 12 2.54 -5.30 -4.07
CA GLU A 12 3.70 -6.11 -4.46
C GLU A 12 3.48 -6.77 -5.83
N THR A 13 2.28 -7.30 -6.07
CA THR A 13 1.92 -7.90 -7.37
C THR A 13 1.96 -6.87 -8.50
N CYS A 14 1.41 -5.68 -8.29
CA CYS A 14 1.50 -4.59 -9.27
C CYS A 14 2.95 -4.17 -9.49
N THR A 15 3.74 -4.02 -8.42
CA THR A 15 5.13 -3.58 -8.51
C THR A 15 5.96 -4.58 -9.31
N ALA A 16 5.77 -5.89 -9.08
CA ALA A 16 6.42 -6.93 -9.86
C ALA A 16 6.02 -6.87 -11.36
N ARG A 17 4.75 -6.60 -11.64
CA ARG A 17 4.24 -6.44 -13.02
C ARG A 17 4.85 -5.24 -13.72
N VAL A 18 4.89 -4.08 -13.08
CA VAL A 18 5.48 -2.85 -13.63
C VAL A 18 6.99 -3.00 -13.83
N LEU A 19 7.70 -3.57 -12.85
CA LEU A 19 9.15 -3.80 -12.94
C LEU A 19 9.52 -4.84 -14.02
N SER A 20 8.64 -5.80 -14.31
CA SER A 20 8.85 -6.79 -15.38
C SER A 20 8.74 -6.18 -16.78
N ARG A 21 8.16 -4.99 -16.92
CA ARG A 21 7.94 -4.31 -18.20
C ARG A 21 9.02 -3.25 -18.40
N SER A 22 9.74 -3.34 -19.52
CA SER A 22 10.82 -2.38 -19.85
C SER A 22 10.31 -1.00 -20.24
N ARG A 23 9.08 -0.90 -20.77
CA ARG A 23 8.37 0.35 -21.06
C ARG A 23 6.89 0.14 -20.80
N THR A 24 6.35 0.81 -19.79
CA THR A 24 4.93 0.78 -19.45
C THR A 24 4.50 2.13 -18.89
N GLU A 25 3.28 2.55 -19.20
CA GLU A 25 2.63 3.73 -18.60
C GLU A 25 1.87 3.35 -17.33
N GLU A 26 1.81 2.05 -17.00
CA GLU A 26 1.20 1.54 -15.80
C GLU A 26 1.97 1.99 -14.56
N THR A 27 1.23 2.47 -13.56
CA THR A 27 1.77 2.84 -12.24
C THR A 27 0.98 2.16 -11.15
N CYS A 28 1.63 1.81 -10.04
CA CYS A 28 0.98 1.18 -8.88
C CYS A 28 0.45 2.20 -7.86
N THR A 29 0.03 3.38 -8.35
CA THR A 29 -0.34 4.50 -7.49
C THR A 29 -1.66 4.24 -6.78
N GLU A 30 -2.60 3.54 -7.44
CA GLU A 30 -3.87 3.10 -6.87
C GLU A 30 -3.64 2.14 -5.69
N GLU A 31 -2.87 1.08 -5.90
CA GLU A 31 -2.57 0.08 -4.87
C GLU A 31 -1.77 0.68 -3.70
N LEU A 32 -0.92 1.67 -3.98
CA LEU A 32 -0.21 2.42 -2.96
C LEU A 32 -1.18 3.22 -2.08
N PHE A 33 -2.14 3.94 -2.67
CA PHE A 33 -3.14 4.68 -1.91
C PHE A 33 -4.06 3.76 -1.10
N ASP A 34 -4.46 2.62 -1.66
CA ASP A 34 -5.24 1.61 -0.93
C ASP A 34 -4.49 1.06 0.28
N PHE A 35 -3.19 0.75 0.11
CA PHE A 35 -2.35 0.30 1.20
C PHE A 35 -2.18 1.37 2.28
N LEU A 36 -1.91 2.62 1.89
CA LEU A 36 -1.79 3.74 2.82
C LEU A 36 -3.09 3.98 3.58
N HIS A 37 -4.23 3.98 2.91
CA HIS A 37 -5.53 4.15 3.55
C HIS A 37 -5.80 3.06 4.59
N ALA A 38 -5.55 1.79 4.23
CA ALA A 38 -5.71 0.67 5.16
C ALA A 38 -4.73 0.75 6.34
N ARG A 39 -3.47 1.13 6.09
CA ARG A 39 -2.44 1.28 7.12
C ARG A 39 -2.76 2.44 8.06
N ASP A 40 -3.13 3.60 7.53
CA ASP A 40 -3.42 4.79 8.31
C ASP A 40 -4.64 4.59 9.20
N HIS A 41 -5.65 3.84 8.74
CA HIS A 41 -6.76 3.39 9.59
C HIS A 41 -6.27 2.57 10.80
N CYS A 42 -5.25 1.73 10.64
CA CYS A 42 -4.70 0.94 11.75
C CYS A 42 -3.75 1.75 12.66
N VAL A 43 -2.94 2.63 12.06
CA VAL A 43 -1.87 3.35 12.74
C VAL A 43 -2.38 4.59 13.46
N ALA A 44 -3.36 5.32 12.90
CA ALA A 44 -3.91 6.54 13.51
C ALA A 44 -4.41 6.31 14.94
N HIS A 45 -5.02 5.16 15.24
CA HIS A 45 -5.49 4.83 16.59
C HIS A 45 -4.38 4.67 17.64
N LYS A 46 -3.14 4.44 17.21
CA LYS A 46 -1.98 4.22 18.09
C LYS A 46 -0.98 5.35 18.02
N LEU A 47 -0.85 6.01 16.86
CA LEU A 47 0.14 7.05 16.59
C LEU A 47 -0.01 8.21 17.58
N PHE A 48 -1.22 8.75 17.74
CA PHE A 48 -1.48 9.89 18.65
C PHE A 48 -1.27 9.58 20.13
N LYS A 49 -1.08 8.31 20.52
CA LYS A 49 -0.70 7.93 21.89
C LYS A 49 0.81 7.89 22.11
N SER A 50 1.60 7.94 21.03
CA SER A 50 3.05 7.76 21.03
C SER A 50 3.82 8.97 20.53
N VAL A 51 3.14 9.98 19.99
CA VAL A 51 3.72 11.30 19.72
C VAL A 51 3.44 12.23 20.90
N LYS A 52 4.46 12.99 21.31
CA LYS A 52 4.47 13.92 22.44
C LYS A 52 3.99 15.32 22.04
#